data_AF-A0A4Y8Z168-F1
#
_entry.id   AF-A0A4Y8Z168-F1
#
_cell.length_a   1.000
_cell.length_b   1.000
_cell.length_c   1.000
_cell.angle_alpha   90.00
_cell.angle_beta   90.00
_cell.angle_gamma   90.00
#
_symmetry.space_group_name_H-M   'P 1'
#
loop_
_entity.id
_entity.type
_entity.pdbx_description
1 polymer ?
#
loop_
_entity_poly.entity_id
_entity_poly.type
_entity_poly.pdbx_seq_one_letter_code
_entity_poly.pdbx_strand_id
1 'polypeptide(L)' 'MPQQVRAVVAKSKGEPVSIESITIPDPGPNDVVVTIAACGVCHTDLHYREGGIND' A
#
# COMPACT_ATOMS: atom_id res chain seq x y z
N MET A 1 6.85 3.89 -17.63
CA MET A 1 7.63 2.64 -17.49
C MET A 1 7.38 2.07 -16.10
N PRO A 2 7.15 0.75 -15.96
CA PRO A 2 6.94 0.13 -14.66
C PRO A 2 8.14 0.37 -13.75
N GLN A 3 7.87 0.69 -12.48
CA GLN A 3 8.90 1.03 -11.50
C GLN A 3 8.80 0.11 -10.29
N GLN A 4 9.96 -0.30 -9.77
CA GLN A 4 10.04 -1.01 -8.49
C GLN A 4 10.21 -0.03 -7.35
N VAL A 5 9.38 -0.17 -6.31
CA VAL A 5 9.43 0.65 -5.09
C VAL A 5 9.28 -0.22 -3.85
N ARG A 6 9.63 0.31 -2.68
CA ARG A 6 9.42 -0.37 -1.40
C ARG A 6 8.04 -0.04 -0.81
N ALA A 7 7.19 -1.07 -0.74
CA ALA A 7 5.90 -1.20 -0.07
C ALA A 7 5.98 -1.51 1.44
N VAL A 8 5.04 -1.02 2.27
CA VAL A 8 4.61 -1.75 3.49
C VAL A 8 3.33 -2.49 3.13
N VAL A 9 3.32 -3.81 3.27
CA VAL A 9 2.24 -4.67 2.75
C VAL A 9 1.65 -5.53 3.87
N ALA A 10 0.32 -5.49 3.99
CA ALA A 10 -0.46 -6.44 4.81
C ALA A 10 -0.95 -7.58 3.91
N LYS A 11 -0.34 -8.77 4.03
CA LYS A 11 -0.68 -9.93 3.17
C LYS A 11 -1.96 -10.65 3.58
N SER A 12 -2.21 -10.69 4.89
CA SER A 12 -3.28 -11.48 5.49
C SER A 12 -3.83 -10.76 6.71
N LYS A 13 -5.11 -11.00 6.99
CA LYS A 13 -5.81 -10.50 8.18
C LYS A 13 -5.05 -10.90 9.45
N GLY A 14 -4.77 -9.92 10.30
CA GLY A 14 -4.16 -10.13 11.62
C GLY A 14 -2.65 -10.38 11.62
N GLU A 15 -2.02 -10.57 10.45
CA GLU A 15 -0.57 -10.78 10.36
C GLU A 15 0.21 -9.45 10.48
N PRO A 16 1.49 -9.49 10.91
CA PRO A 16 2.38 -8.35 10.82
C PRO A 16 2.53 -7.87 9.36
N VAL A 17 2.67 -6.56 9.18
CA VAL A 17 3.04 -6.00 7.88
C VAL A 17 4.50 -6.32 7.57
N SER A 18 4.82 -6.41 6.27
CA SER A 18 6.19 -6.61 5.81
C SER A 18 6.62 -5.54 4.80
N ILE A 19 7.92 -5.25 4.75
CA ILE A 19 8.46 -4.35 3.71
C ILE A 19 8.81 -5.18 2.48
N GLU A 20 8.21 -4.86 1.35
CA GLU A 20 8.35 -5.62 0.11
C GLU A 20 8.70 -4.71 -1.07
N SER A 21 9.31 -5.29 -2.11
CA SER A 21 9.46 -4.59 -3.39
C SER A 21 8.21 -4.85 -4.24
N ILE A 22 7.52 -3.80 -4.66
CA ILE A 22 6.32 -3.87 -5.50
C ILE A 22 6.54 -3.15 -6.82
N THR A 23 5.83 -3.58 -7.86
CA THR A 23 5.83 -2.92 -9.17
C THR A 23 4.63 -1.99 -9.28
N ILE A 24 4.87 -0.69 -9.48
CA ILE A 24 3.82 0.24 -9.87
C ILE A 24 3.66 0.13 -11.40
N PRO A 25 2.44 -0.18 -11.91
CA PRO A 25 2.19 -0.26 -13.34
C PRO A 25 2.30 1.12 -14.01
N ASP A 26 2.30 1.12 -15.34
CA ASP A 26 2.23 2.37 -16.10
C ASP A 26 0.89 3.08 -15.84
N PRO A 27 0.90 4.40 -15.58
CA PRO A 27 -0.34 5.15 -15.35
C PRO A 27 -1.20 5.15 -16.63
N GLY A 28 -2.50 4.96 -16.46
CA GLY A 28 -3.46 5.18 -17.54
C GLY A 28 -3.64 6.67 -17.88
N PRO A 29 -4.52 7.00 -18.84
CA PRO A 29 -4.71 8.38 -19.31
C PRO A 29 -5.10 9.40 -18.22
N ASN A 30 -5.68 8.93 -17.11
CA ASN A 30 -6.16 9.76 -16.01
C ASN A 30 -5.43 9.51 -14.68
N ASP A 31 -4.38 8.68 -14.69
CA ASP A 31 -3.64 8.34 -13.48
C ASP A 31 -2.38 9.19 -13.36
N VAL A 32 -1.93 9.38 -12.12
CA VAL A 32 -0.64 10.01 -11.82
C VAL A 32 0.19 9.11 -10.92
N VAL A 33 1.49 9.15 -11.14
CA VAL A 33 2.47 8.52 -10.26
C VAL A 33 3.00 9.60 -9.31
N VAL A 34 2.95 9.33 -8.01
CA VAL A 34 3.43 10.25 -6.97
C VAL A 34 4.56 9.60 -6.17
N THR A 35 5.68 10.30 -6.03
CA THR A 35 6.73 9.93 -5.09
C THR A 35 6.32 10.35 -3.68
N ILE A 36 6.09 9.38 -2.81
CA ILE A 36 5.68 9.62 -1.42
C ILE A 36 6.89 10.07 -0.60
N ALA A 37 6.83 11.28 -0.04
CA ALA A 37 7.87 11.81 0.84
C ALA A 37 7.67 11.38 2.31
N ALA A 38 6.43 11.28 2.75
CA ALA A 38 6.03 10.82 4.08
C ALA A 38 4.60 10.24 4.03
N CYS A 39 4.30 9.30 4.92
CA CYS A 39 2.97 8.70 5.07
C CYS A 39 2.60 8.65 6.56
N GLY A 40 1.44 9.18 6.91
CA GLY A 40 0.89 9.04 8.25
C GLY A 40 0.18 7.71 8.41
N VAL A 41 0.22 7.13 9.61
CA VAL A 41 -0.50 5.89 9.95
C VAL A 41 -1.69 6.25 10.83
N CYS A 42 -2.89 5.95 10.37
CA CYS A 42 -4.15 6.18 11.05
C CYS A 42 -4.66 4.89 11.72
N HIS A 43 -5.61 5.03 12.64
CA HIS A 43 -6.30 3.87 13.23
C HIS A 43 -7.08 3.07 12.18
N THR A 44 -7.60 3.72 11.13
CA THR A 44 -8.27 3.04 10.02
C THR A 44 -7.36 2.02 9.33
N ASP A 45 -6.06 2.29 9.22
CA ASP A 45 -5.10 1.35 8.63
C ASP A 45 -4.97 0.07 9.47
N LEU A 46 -5.00 0.21 10.80
CA LEU A 46 -5.03 -0.93 11.72
C LEU A 46 -6.30 -1.75 11.54
N HIS A 47 -7.47 -1.09 11.44
CA HIS A 47 -8.73 -1.79 11.21
C HIS A 47 -8.75 -2.57 9.89
N TYR A 48 -8.16 -2.04 8.81
CA TYR A 48 -7.97 -2.79 7.57
C TYR A 48 -7.03 -3.98 7.75
N ARG A 49 -5.88 -3.80 8.40
CA ARG A 49 -4.92 -4.90 8.68
C ARG A 49 -5.56 -6.01 9.51
N GLU A 50 -6.40 -5.65 10.47
CA GLU A 50 -7.12 -6.58 11.34
C GLU A 50 -8.39 -7.14 10.71
N GLY A 51 -8.74 -6.76 9.48
CA GLY A 51 -9.94 -7.21 8.76
C GLY A 51 -11.24 -6.85 9.49
N GLY A 52 -11.27 -5.68 10.13
CA GLY A 52 -12.43 -5.06 10.76
C GLY A 52 -13.25 -4.18 9.83
N ILE A 53 -12.72 -3.88 8.63
CA ILE A 53 -13.45 -3.24 7.53
C ILE A 53 -13.60 -4.29 6.43
N ASN A 54 -14.84 -4.59 6.08
CA ASN A 54 -15.17 -5.40 4.91
C ASN A 54 -15.92 -4.51 3.91
N ASP A 55 -15.65 -4.71 2.63
CA ASP A 55 -16.46 -4.19 1.52
C ASP A 55 -17.61 -5.19 1.23
#